data_AF-A0A1G5C9T4-F1
#
_entry.id   AF-A0A1G5C9T4-F1
#
_cell.length_a   1.000
_cell.length_b   1.000
_cell.length_c   1.000
_cell.angle_alpha   90.00
_cell.angle_beta   90.00
_cell.angle_gamma   90.00
#
_symmetry.space_group_name_H-M   'P 1'
#
loop_
_entity.id
_entity.type
_entity.pdbx_description
1 polymer ?
#
loop_
_entity_poly.entity_id
_entity_poly.type
_entity_poly.pdbx_seq_one_letter_code
_entity_poly.pdbx_strand_id
1 'polypeptide(L)'
;MKRLFIGAALVSALVVASEVKNVQADSYKPVISQGDSFILSQPDDVTIPWKTVINFPGDLSEEPNPDYLMAHNIYSDPDLKNFSGKYTGFLIDFKADYDPVGTYWALCNWNMDLSDFKKWYPDAKGAGAYAGFQNTVNGRKSIMSFWEVQYTDVDGSKKSHRAKMLYPNTFTNSFGGEGEGSNYIGDYAWQGDHWYRMYLGCYTDPVSGHTLVEQWAKDIDAGEWKKLCVFDTGLYNSCIKGGLSQFMEDYDCGTCCQPRSFEYKNIYVREVGSASWKPVTRSCLSVDTWYGNKKGSFSYGGTVARLYGITIGKGADKAGANETIKGYFDIIPDAPAETPF
;
A
#
# COMPACT_ATOMS: atom_id res chain seq x y z
N MET A 1 -25.32 2.27 8.80
CA MET A 1 -24.98 3.50 8.06
C MET A 1 -23.92 3.12 7.03
N LYS A 2 -24.28 3.04 5.74
CA LYS A 2 -23.36 2.59 4.67
C LYS A 2 -22.30 3.68 4.47
N ARG A 3 -21.06 3.44 4.89
CA ARG A 3 -19.92 4.31 4.58
C ARG A 3 -19.31 3.86 3.25
N LEU A 4 -19.19 4.81 2.34
CA LEU A 4 -18.76 4.67 0.96
C LEU A 4 -17.23 4.62 0.95
N PHE A 5 -16.63 3.53 0.48
CA PHE A 5 -15.19 3.42 0.21
C PHE A 5 -14.91 4.01 -1.17
N ILE A 6 -13.89 4.87 -1.29
CA ILE A 6 -13.52 5.52 -2.56
C ILE A 6 -12.02 5.32 -2.80
N GLY A 7 -11.66 4.22 -3.47
CA GLY A 7 -11.00 4.28 -4.77
C GLY A 7 -9.47 4.19 -4.81
N ALA A 8 -9.00 3.28 -5.67
CA ALA A 8 -7.79 3.47 -6.47
C ALA A 8 -8.14 3.19 -7.95
N ALA A 9 -7.93 4.17 -8.83
CA ALA A 9 -8.05 4.02 -10.28
C ALA A 9 -6.67 4.15 -10.94
N LEU A 10 -6.37 3.28 -11.92
CA LEU A 10 -5.13 3.31 -12.73
C LEU A 10 -5.04 4.57 -13.58
N VAL A 11 -3.87 5.22 -13.66
CA VAL A 11 -3.56 6.26 -14.65
C VAL A 11 -2.16 6.08 -15.27
N SER A 12 -2.10 6.15 -16.60
CA SER A 12 -0.89 6.13 -17.44
C SER A 12 -0.40 7.57 -17.73
N ALA A 13 0.92 7.80 -17.75
CA ALA A 13 1.53 9.14 -17.78
C ALA A 13 1.82 9.71 -19.19
N LEU A 14 1.80 11.06 -19.31
CA LEU A 14 2.43 11.86 -20.38
C LEU A 14 3.16 13.07 -19.74
N VAL A 15 4.34 13.46 -20.26
CA VAL A 15 5.27 14.45 -19.67
C VAL A 15 5.38 15.70 -20.53
N VAL A 16 5.37 16.91 -19.93
CA VAL A 16 5.93 18.16 -20.50
C VAL A 16 6.55 19.01 -19.37
N ALA A 17 7.68 19.68 -19.63
CA ALA A 17 8.55 20.37 -18.65
C ALA A 17 8.50 21.91 -18.74
N SER A 18 8.80 22.61 -17.63
CA SER A 18 9.32 24.00 -17.62
C SER A 18 10.03 24.38 -16.29
N GLU A 19 10.89 25.41 -16.36
CA GLU A 19 12.08 25.78 -15.52
C GLU A 19 11.83 26.42 -14.12
N VAL A 20 12.88 26.40 -13.28
CA VAL A 20 12.95 26.83 -11.86
C VAL A 20 13.99 27.95 -11.64
N LYS A 21 13.75 28.86 -10.67
CA LYS A 21 14.71 29.85 -10.14
C LYS A 21 15.16 29.50 -8.71
N ASN A 22 16.46 29.70 -8.43
CA ASN A 22 17.16 29.39 -7.16
C ASN A 22 17.27 30.57 -6.19
N VAL A 23 17.28 30.28 -4.88
CA VAL A 23 17.88 31.10 -3.80
C VAL A 23 18.57 30.17 -2.78
N GLN A 24 19.71 30.62 -2.24
CA GLN A 24 20.76 29.86 -1.55
C GLN A 24 20.81 30.16 -0.03
N ALA A 25 21.14 29.15 0.80
CA ALA A 25 21.74 29.31 2.14
C ALA A 25 22.53 28.04 2.54
N ASP A 26 23.65 28.25 3.25
CA ASP A 26 24.78 27.33 3.40
C ASP A 26 24.71 26.27 4.52
N SER A 27 25.51 25.22 4.30
CA SER A 27 26.03 24.20 5.23
C SER A 27 25.12 23.05 5.71
N TYR A 28 24.77 22.15 4.79
CA TYR A 28 24.76 20.67 4.87
C TYR A 28 24.39 20.20 3.47
N LYS A 29 25.28 19.51 2.73
CA LYS A 29 25.13 19.29 1.28
C LYS A 29 23.81 18.54 0.95
N PRO A 30 22.79 19.22 0.42
CA PRO A 30 21.58 18.59 -0.09
C PRO A 30 21.90 18.07 -1.50
N VAL A 31 21.56 16.83 -1.80
CA VAL A 31 21.56 16.36 -3.19
C VAL A 31 20.23 16.80 -3.82
N ILE A 32 20.28 17.96 -4.48
CA ILE A 32 19.34 18.51 -5.46
C ILE A 32 17.87 18.61 -5.00
N SER A 33 17.46 19.84 -4.74
CA SER A 33 16.07 20.25 -4.50
C SER A 33 15.23 20.31 -5.78
N GLN A 34 14.16 19.52 -5.83
CA GLN A 34 12.89 19.90 -6.45
C GLN A 34 11.78 19.38 -5.53
N GLY A 35 11.06 20.30 -4.88
CA GLY A 35 9.87 20.02 -4.04
C GLY A 35 10.18 19.28 -2.74
N ASP A 36 10.28 20.01 -1.63
CA ASP A 36 10.08 19.56 -0.22
C ASP A 36 10.43 18.10 0.14
N SER A 37 11.53 17.57 -0.38
CA SER A 37 12.02 16.23 -0.08
C SER A 37 13.29 16.35 0.76
N PHE A 38 13.12 16.15 2.06
CA PHE A 38 14.27 16.02 2.97
C PHE A 38 14.75 14.58 2.89
N ILE A 39 15.95 14.35 2.34
CA ILE A 39 16.68 13.11 2.57
C ILE A 39 17.42 13.30 3.89
N LEU A 40 16.86 12.77 4.98
CA LEU A 40 17.60 12.67 6.23
C LEU A 40 18.47 11.40 6.17
N SER A 41 19.79 11.55 6.10
CA SER A 41 20.71 10.45 6.40
C SER A 41 20.74 10.25 7.91
N GLN A 42 19.71 9.62 8.47
CA GLN A 42 19.71 9.22 9.88
C GLN A 42 20.05 7.72 10.00
N PRO A 43 20.73 7.30 11.08
CA PRO A 43 20.87 5.89 11.43
C PRO A 43 19.51 5.19 11.60
N ASP A 44 19.49 3.88 11.38
CA ASP A 44 18.28 3.06 11.24
C ASP A 44 17.45 2.92 12.53
N ASP A 45 18.03 3.27 13.68
CA ASP A 45 17.47 3.18 15.03
C ASP A 45 16.87 4.51 15.55
N VAL A 46 16.94 5.59 14.78
CA VAL A 46 16.42 6.89 15.22
C VAL A 46 14.94 7.03 14.86
N THR A 47 14.07 7.26 15.85
CA THR A 47 12.67 7.64 15.61
C THR A 47 12.62 8.83 14.65
N ILE A 48 11.78 8.76 13.61
CA ILE A 48 11.63 9.88 12.69
C ILE A 48 11.19 11.11 13.50
N PRO A 49 11.91 12.24 13.43
CA PRO A 49 11.53 13.44 14.17
C PRO A 49 10.33 14.09 13.49
N TRP A 50 9.13 13.53 13.68
CA TRP A 50 7.94 13.93 12.92
C TRP A 50 7.65 15.42 13.00
N LYS A 51 7.90 16.07 14.15
CA LYS A 51 7.73 17.52 14.34
C LYS A 51 8.66 18.37 13.46
N THR A 52 9.77 17.82 12.98
CA THR A 52 10.66 18.50 12.03
C THR A 52 10.38 18.10 10.58
N VAL A 53 9.81 16.90 10.37
CA VAL A 53 9.46 16.38 9.03
C VAL A 53 8.16 17.01 8.50
N ILE A 54 7.16 17.18 9.38
CA ILE A 54 5.97 17.95 9.11
C ILE A 54 5.89 19.06 10.14
N ASN A 55 5.88 20.31 9.67
CA ASN A 55 5.55 21.43 10.53
C ASN A 55 4.04 21.36 10.78
N PHE A 56 3.64 20.68 11.85
CA PHE A 56 2.27 20.78 12.33
C PHE A 56 2.00 22.26 12.58
N PRO A 57 0.95 22.85 12.00
CA PRO A 57 0.59 24.23 12.28
C PRO A 57 0.60 24.44 13.80
N GLY A 58 1.42 25.38 14.26
CA GLY A 58 1.73 25.59 15.68
C GLY A 58 0.49 25.89 16.54
N ASP A 59 -0.62 26.22 15.88
CA ASP A 59 -1.95 26.12 16.45
C ASP A 59 -2.83 25.26 15.53
N LEU A 60 -3.38 24.19 16.12
CA LEU A 60 -4.41 23.36 15.53
C LEU A 60 -5.76 24.16 15.42
N SER A 61 -5.74 25.48 15.28
CA SER A 61 -6.93 26.34 15.21
C SER A 61 -7.12 27.04 13.87
N GLU A 62 -6.08 27.08 13.00
CA GLU A 62 -6.06 28.10 11.94
C GLU A 62 -7.01 27.85 10.76
N GLU A 63 -7.41 26.61 10.46
CA GLU A 63 -8.59 26.33 9.63
C GLU A 63 -9.17 24.96 9.97
N PRO A 64 -10.46 24.85 10.34
CA PRO A 64 -11.10 23.55 10.51
C PRO A 64 -11.15 22.80 9.17
N ASN A 65 -11.00 21.48 9.24
CA ASN A 65 -11.28 20.63 8.08
C ASN A 65 -12.80 20.49 7.94
N PRO A 66 -13.40 20.71 6.76
CA PRO A 66 -14.79 20.35 6.55
C PRO A 66 -15.02 18.85 6.85
N ASP A 67 -16.14 18.54 7.50
CA ASP A 67 -16.49 17.19 7.99
C ASP A 67 -16.69 16.13 6.89
N TYR A 68 -16.41 16.46 5.63
CA TYR A 68 -16.50 15.58 4.46
C TYR A 68 -15.16 15.38 3.74
N LEU A 69 -14.10 16.06 4.20
CA LEU A 69 -12.75 15.94 3.64
C LEU A 69 -11.89 15.04 4.53
N MET A 70 -11.09 14.18 3.89
CA MET A 70 -10.12 13.30 4.53
C MET A 70 -8.72 13.90 4.39
N ALA A 71 -7.77 13.42 5.19
CA ALA A 71 -6.36 13.71 4.96
C ALA A 71 -5.92 13.12 3.60
N HIS A 72 -4.92 13.74 2.99
CA HIS A 72 -4.27 13.22 1.78
C HIS A 72 -3.74 11.81 1.98
N ASN A 73 -3.97 10.95 0.99
CA ASN A 73 -3.33 9.64 0.92
C ASN A 73 -1.89 9.80 0.44
N ILE A 74 -0.98 8.99 0.97
CA ILE A 74 0.39 8.90 0.46
C ILE A 74 0.60 7.51 -0.12
N TYR A 75 1.19 7.46 -1.31
CA TYR A 75 1.46 6.25 -2.09
C TYR A 75 2.96 5.97 -2.12
N SER A 76 3.33 4.70 -2.21
CA SER A 76 4.68 4.23 -2.52
C SER A 76 4.59 3.22 -3.66
N ASP A 77 5.19 3.55 -4.80
CA ASP A 77 5.24 2.72 -5.99
C ASP A 77 6.67 2.19 -6.21
N PRO A 78 6.94 0.92 -5.86
CA PRO A 78 8.20 0.25 -6.16
C PRO A 78 8.67 0.40 -7.61
N ASP A 79 9.95 0.73 -7.83
CA ASP A 79 10.56 0.69 -9.17
C ASP A 79 10.86 -0.76 -9.56
N LEU A 80 9.93 -1.37 -10.29
CA LEU A 80 10.00 -2.76 -10.71
C LEU A 80 10.46 -2.94 -12.17
N LYS A 81 11.04 -1.92 -12.81
CA LYS A 81 11.39 -1.96 -14.25
C LYS A 81 12.35 -3.08 -14.66
N ASN A 82 13.16 -3.56 -13.71
CA ASN A 82 14.17 -4.62 -13.92
C ASN A 82 13.68 -6.00 -13.44
N PHE A 83 12.39 -6.13 -13.14
CA PHE A 83 11.76 -7.38 -12.74
C PHE A 83 10.84 -7.88 -13.86
N SER A 84 10.52 -9.17 -13.84
CA SER A 84 9.64 -9.85 -14.79
C SER A 84 8.19 -9.37 -14.75
N GLY A 85 7.79 -8.68 -13.68
CA GLY A 85 6.41 -8.30 -13.42
C GLY A 85 5.51 -9.45 -12.96
N LYS A 86 6.07 -10.65 -12.72
CA LYS A 86 5.34 -11.84 -12.25
C LYS A 86 6.01 -12.44 -11.00
N TYR A 87 5.24 -12.64 -9.94
CA TYR A 87 5.77 -12.93 -8.61
C TYR A 87 5.03 -14.08 -7.91
N THR A 88 5.78 -14.85 -7.13
CA THR A 88 5.30 -15.90 -6.21
C THR A 88 5.45 -15.51 -4.74
N GLY A 89 6.04 -14.34 -4.47
CA GLY A 89 6.22 -13.86 -3.11
C GLY A 89 6.48 -12.35 -3.05
N PHE A 90 6.02 -11.74 -1.97
CA PHE A 90 6.26 -10.34 -1.61
C PHE A 90 6.50 -10.22 -0.10
N LEU A 91 7.44 -9.37 0.29
CA LEU A 91 7.77 -9.04 1.68
C LEU A 91 7.90 -7.53 1.82
N ILE A 92 7.49 -7.02 2.98
CA ILE A 92 7.69 -5.63 3.38
C ILE A 92 7.69 -5.53 4.90
N ASP A 93 8.56 -4.68 5.44
CA ASP A 93 8.53 -4.27 6.84
C ASP A 93 7.79 -2.93 6.96
N PHE A 94 6.93 -2.84 7.96
CA PHE A 94 6.01 -1.74 8.21
C PHE A 94 6.07 -1.30 9.67
N LYS A 95 6.03 0.02 9.88
CA LYS A 95 5.78 0.66 11.17
C LYS A 95 4.90 1.89 10.98
N ALA A 96 4.14 2.27 12.01
CA ALA A 96 3.43 3.55 12.09
C ALA A 96 3.51 4.09 13.51
N ASP A 97 3.89 5.36 13.66
CA ASP A 97 3.98 6.03 14.98
C ASP A 97 2.69 6.79 15.31
N TYR A 98 2.03 7.31 14.28
CA TYR A 98 0.69 7.88 14.35
C TYR A 98 -0.29 7.01 13.59
N ASP A 99 -1.20 6.39 14.33
CA ASP A 99 -2.07 5.34 13.83
C ASP A 99 -3.54 5.53 14.21
N PRO A 100 -4.16 6.71 13.98
CA PRO A 100 -5.53 6.96 14.41
C PRO A 100 -6.51 5.96 13.78
N VAL A 101 -7.61 5.71 14.49
CA VAL A 101 -8.76 4.99 13.94
C VAL A 101 -9.17 5.63 12.62
N GLY A 102 -9.61 4.84 11.64
CA GLY A 102 -9.96 5.35 10.32
C GLY A 102 -8.81 5.32 9.32
N THR A 103 -7.74 4.58 9.62
CA THR A 103 -6.54 4.51 8.78
C THR A 103 -6.32 3.12 8.22
N TYR A 104 -6.03 3.05 6.92
CA TYR A 104 -5.62 1.84 6.23
C TYR A 104 -4.21 1.99 5.67
N TRP A 105 -3.33 1.04 6.00
CA TRP A 105 -2.03 0.87 5.34
C TRP A 105 -2.12 -0.34 4.41
N ALA A 106 -2.35 -0.08 3.12
CA ALA A 106 -2.18 -1.07 2.08
C ALA A 106 -0.69 -1.32 1.87
N LEU A 107 -0.22 -2.49 2.30
CA LEU A 107 1.19 -2.86 2.25
C LEU A 107 1.56 -3.55 0.93
N CYS A 108 0.57 -4.03 0.18
CA CYS A 108 0.76 -4.47 -1.20
C CYS A 108 -0.58 -4.40 -1.94
N ASN A 109 -0.58 -3.82 -3.13
CA ASN A 109 -1.67 -3.85 -4.09
C ASN A 109 -1.17 -4.47 -5.40
N TRP A 110 -1.90 -5.47 -5.90
CA TRP A 110 -1.50 -6.24 -7.08
C TRP A 110 -2.70 -6.65 -7.92
N ASN A 111 -2.44 -7.30 -9.05
CA ASN A 111 -3.43 -8.03 -9.84
C ASN A 111 -3.01 -9.49 -9.92
N MET A 112 -3.97 -10.41 -9.99
CA MET A 112 -3.65 -11.79 -10.38
C MET A 112 -3.42 -11.88 -11.89
N ASP A 113 -2.47 -12.72 -12.30
CA ASP A 113 -2.23 -12.99 -13.72
C ASP A 113 -3.39 -13.80 -14.33
N LEU A 114 -4.17 -13.15 -15.19
CA LEU A 114 -5.29 -13.77 -15.90
C LEU A 114 -4.89 -14.43 -17.23
N SER A 115 -3.59 -14.51 -17.57
CA SER A 115 -3.15 -14.98 -18.90
C SER A 115 -3.69 -16.36 -19.27
N ASP A 116 -3.73 -17.31 -18.34
CA ASP A 116 -4.27 -18.65 -18.60
C ASP A 116 -5.80 -18.65 -18.66
N PHE A 117 -6.46 -17.94 -17.74
CA PHE A 117 -7.91 -17.76 -17.72
C PHE A 117 -8.45 -17.14 -19.02
N LYS A 118 -7.71 -16.17 -19.58
CA LYS A 118 -8.04 -15.48 -20.83
C LYS A 118 -7.99 -16.35 -22.08
N LYS A 119 -7.39 -17.53 -22.03
CA LYS A 119 -7.45 -18.49 -23.14
C LYS A 119 -8.88 -19.00 -23.35
N TRP A 120 -9.66 -19.07 -22.29
CA TRP A 120 -11.06 -19.49 -22.30
C TRP A 120 -12.02 -18.30 -22.33
N TYR A 121 -11.63 -17.20 -21.67
CA TYR A 121 -12.45 -16.00 -21.53
C TYR A 121 -11.68 -14.73 -21.92
N PRO A 122 -11.55 -14.42 -23.23
CA PRO A 122 -10.67 -13.35 -23.71
C PRO A 122 -10.99 -11.95 -23.17
N ASP A 123 -12.25 -11.67 -22.82
CA ASP A 123 -12.70 -10.38 -22.26
C ASP A 123 -12.54 -10.28 -20.74
N ALA A 124 -11.96 -11.30 -20.09
CA ALA A 124 -11.80 -11.33 -18.64
C ALA A 124 -11.03 -10.10 -18.11
N LYS A 125 -11.56 -9.49 -17.05
CA LYS A 125 -10.98 -8.30 -16.41
C LYS A 125 -11.26 -8.29 -14.90
N GLY A 126 -10.63 -7.38 -14.18
CA GLY A 126 -10.66 -7.34 -12.71
C GLY A 126 -9.45 -8.08 -12.14
N ALA A 127 -9.66 -8.86 -11.08
CA ALA A 127 -8.60 -9.60 -10.37
C ALA A 127 -7.56 -8.73 -9.65
N GLY A 128 -7.86 -7.44 -9.42
CA GLY A 128 -7.10 -6.63 -8.48
C GLY A 128 -7.19 -7.22 -7.08
N ALA A 129 -6.22 -6.91 -6.23
CA ALA A 129 -6.18 -7.36 -4.86
C ALA A 129 -5.29 -6.43 -4.01
N TYR A 130 -5.53 -6.44 -2.71
CA TYR A 130 -4.70 -5.73 -1.75
C TYR A 130 -4.59 -6.49 -0.43
N ALA A 131 -3.53 -6.20 0.31
CA ALA A 131 -3.30 -6.73 1.65
C ALA A 131 -2.59 -5.68 2.52
N GLY A 132 -2.89 -5.69 3.81
CA GLY A 132 -2.24 -4.79 4.77
C GLY A 132 -2.89 -4.79 6.15
N PHE A 133 -2.79 -3.66 6.83
CA PHE A 133 -3.25 -3.47 8.21
C PHE A 133 -4.14 -2.24 8.34
N GLN A 134 -5.12 -2.31 9.24
CA GLN A 134 -6.06 -1.22 9.51
C GLN A 134 -6.15 -0.92 10.99
N ASN A 135 -6.38 0.34 11.35
CA ASN A 135 -6.91 0.70 12.66
C ASN A 135 -8.37 1.09 12.53
N THR A 136 -9.26 0.20 12.96
CA THR A 136 -10.72 0.38 12.85
C THR A 136 -11.32 0.77 14.19
N VAL A 137 -12.56 1.24 14.20
CA VAL A 137 -13.33 1.48 15.44
C VAL A 137 -13.48 0.21 16.31
N ASN A 138 -13.34 -0.97 15.70
CA ASN A 138 -13.42 -2.27 16.38
C ASN A 138 -12.03 -2.86 16.68
N GLY A 139 -11.00 -2.01 16.69
CA GLY A 139 -9.60 -2.39 16.93
C GLY A 139 -8.78 -2.57 15.66
N ARG A 140 -7.53 -2.95 15.86
CA ARG A 140 -6.53 -3.15 14.82
C ARG A 140 -6.71 -4.48 14.10
N LYS A 141 -6.68 -4.44 12.77
CA LYS A 141 -7.03 -5.56 11.89
C LYS A 141 -5.94 -5.82 10.86
N SER A 142 -5.89 -7.05 10.37
CA SER A 142 -5.32 -7.39 9.07
C SER A 142 -6.41 -7.47 8.02
N ILE A 143 -6.07 -7.15 6.78
CA ILE A 143 -6.99 -7.27 5.64
C ILE A 143 -6.30 -7.89 4.45
N MET A 144 -7.03 -8.74 3.72
CA MET A 144 -6.72 -9.16 2.36
C MET A 144 -8.02 -9.18 1.54
N SER A 145 -7.99 -8.61 0.36
CA SER A 145 -9.15 -8.48 -0.54
C SER A 145 -8.79 -8.82 -1.97
N PHE A 146 -9.76 -9.36 -2.70
CA PHE A 146 -9.70 -9.64 -4.14
C PHE A 146 -10.96 -9.09 -4.81
N TRP A 147 -10.80 -8.22 -5.80
CA TRP A 147 -11.89 -7.90 -6.73
C TRP A 147 -12.22 -9.11 -7.58
N GLU A 148 -13.51 -9.24 -7.92
CA GLU A 148 -13.99 -10.33 -8.76
C GLU A 148 -13.41 -10.25 -10.18
N VAL A 149 -13.28 -11.41 -10.81
CA VAL A 149 -12.97 -11.52 -12.24
C VAL A 149 -14.28 -11.51 -13.01
N GLN A 150 -14.47 -10.53 -13.88
CA GLN A 150 -15.66 -10.42 -14.73
C GLN A 150 -15.35 -10.92 -16.13
N TYR A 151 -16.24 -11.71 -16.72
CA TYR A 151 -16.06 -12.30 -18.06
C TYR A 151 -17.38 -12.60 -18.76
N THR A 152 -17.35 -12.81 -20.08
CA THR A 152 -18.44 -13.43 -20.84
C THR A 152 -18.20 -14.92 -20.98
N ASP A 153 -19.19 -15.72 -20.59
CA ASP A 153 -19.18 -17.17 -20.74
C ASP A 153 -19.50 -17.60 -22.18
N VAL A 154 -19.33 -18.88 -22.49
CA VAL A 154 -19.51 -19.46 -23.84
C VAL A 154 -20.93 -19.28 -24.39
N ASP A 155 -21.92 -19.11 -23.52
CA ASP A 155 -23.32 -18.84 -23.87
C ASP A 155 -23.64 -17.35 -24.09
N GLY A 156 -22.63 -16.48 -23.98
CA GLY A 156 -22.77 -15.03 -24.11
C GLY A 156 -23.17 -14.32 -22.82
N SER A 157 -23.48 -15.04 -21.75
CA SER A 157 -23.88 -14.44 -20.48
C SER A 157 -22.69 -13.80 -19.74
N LYS A 158 -22.95 -12.71 -19.03
CA LYS A 158 -21.94 -12.06 -18.17
C LYS A 158 -21.88 -12.79 -16.83
N LYS A 159 -20.67 -13.19 -16.44
CA LYS A 159 -20.38 -13.91 -15.20
C LYS A 159 -19.34 -13.17 -14.37
N SER A 160 -19.30 -13.47 -13.08
CA SER A 160 -18.20 -13.11 -12.21
C SER A 160 -17.69 -14.30 -11.42
N HIS A 161 -16.39 -14.28 -11.13
CA HIS A 161 -15.69 -15.28 -10.36
C HIS A 161 -15.00 -14.60 -9.17
N ARG A 162 -15.20 -15.15 -7.97
CA ARG A 162 -14.71 -14.58 -6.71
C ARG A 162 -13.74 -15.53 -6.03
N ALA A 163 -12.65 -14.99 -5.50
CA ALA A 163 -11.77 -15.72 -4.62
C ALA A 163 -12.52 -16.16 -3.34
N LYS A 164 -12.14 -17.30 -2.78
CA LYS A 164 -12.73 -17.89 -1.57
C LYS A 164 -11.65 -18.05 -0.51
N MET A 165 -11.93 -17.63 0.70
CA MET A 165 -11.03 -17.83 1.82
C MET A 165 -11.08 -19.29 2.28
N LEU A 166 -9.91 -19.89 2.46
CA LEU A 166 -9.72 -21.24 3.00
C LEU A 166 -9.25 -21.21 4.46
N TYR A 167 -8.53 -20.15 4.84
CA TYR A 167 -8.06 -19.94 6.21
C TYR A 167 -8.24 -18.47 6.60
N PRO A 168 -8.71 -18.17 7.83
CA PRO A 168 -9.23 -19.13 8.82
C PRO A 168 -10.49 -19.83 8.32
N ASN A 169 -10.86 -20.96 8.92
CA ASN A 169 -12.06 -21.71 8.53
C ASN A 169 -13.34 -21.00 9.00
N THR A 170 -13.67 -19.88 8.35
CA THR A 170 -14.84 -19.05 8.59
C THR A 170 -15.35 -18.50 7.26
N PHE A 171 -16.41 -17.68 7.31
CA PHE A 171 -17.04 -17.14 6.11
C PHE A 171 -16.15 -16.14 5.38
N THR A 172 -16.13 -16.23 4.05
CA THR A 172 -15.50 -15.21 3.18
C THR A 172 -16.43 -14.02 3.06
N ASN A 173 -16.01 -12.84 3.52
CA ASN A 173 -16.81 -11.64 3.39
C ASN A 173 -16.83 -11.16 1.93
N SER A 174 -17.85 -10.37 1.58
CA SER A 174 -17.91 -9.66 0.31
C SER A 174 -17.82 -8.15 0.51
N PHE A 175 -17.24 -7.44 -0.47
CA PHE A 175 -17.26 -5.98 -0.52
C PHE A 175 -17.85 -5.47 -1.85
N GLY A 176 -18.29 -4.22 -1.86
CA GLY A 176 -18.97 -3.54 -2.96
C GLY A 176 -18.76 -2.02 -2.91
N GLY A 177 -19.32 -1.27 -3.88
CA GLY A 177 -19.27 0.20 -3.93
C GLY A 177 -18.05 0.80 -4.63
N GLU A 178 -16.98 0.03 -4.77
CA GLU A 178 -15.74 0.36 -5.51
C GLU A 178 -15.39 -0.74 -6.53
N GLY A 179 -16.42 -1.40 -7.03
CA GLY A 179 -16.32 -2.75 -7.59
C GLY A 179 -16.71 -3.79 -6.55
N GLU A 180 -16.87 -5.03 -7.00
CA GLU A 180 -17.36 -6.14 -6.19
C GLU A 180 -16.25 -7.16 -5.96
N GLY A 181 -16.24 -7.81 -4.80
CA GLY A 181 -15.20 -8.79 -4.50
C GLY A 181 -15.38 -9.55 -3.19
N SER A 182 -14.31 -10.24 -2.82
CA SER A 182 -14.19 -11.02 -1.59
C SER A 182 -13.10 -10.44 -0.70
N ASN A 183 -13.31 -10.40 0.61
CA ASN A 183 -12.26 -10.04 1.55
C ASN A 183 -12.28 -10.86 2.83
N TYR A 184 -11.22 -10.69 3.60
CA TYR A 184 -11.15 -11.08 4.99
C TYR A 184 -10.56 -9.92 5.78
N ILE A 185 -11.27 -9.52 6.84
CA ILE A 185 -10.80 -8.54 7.82
C ILE A 185 -10.72 -9.30 9.15
N GLY A 186 -9.51 -9.59 9.57
CA GLY A 186 -9.22 -10.43 10.74
C GLY A 186 -8.60 -9.65 11.88
N ASP A 187 -8.76 -10.16 13.11
CA ASP A 187 -8.09 -9.60 14.28
C ASP A 187 -6.58 -9.84 14.23
N TYR A 188 -5.83 -8.73 14.17
CA TYR A 188 -4.39 -8.72 14.32
C TYR A 188 -4.01 -7.49 15.13
N ALA A 189 -3.72 -7.69 16.42
CA ALA A 189 -3.45 -6.64 17.38
C ALA A 189 -2.02 -6.09 17.24
N TRP A 190 -1.67 -5.63 16.04
CA TRP A 190 -0.43 -4.89 15.81
C TRP A 190 -0.39 -3.63 16.69
N GLN A 191 0.78 -3.03 16.87
CA GLN A 191 0.97 -1.86 17.73
C GLN A 191 1.68 -0.75 16.97
N GLY A 192 1.30 0.50 17.26
CA GLY A 192 2.07 1.65 16.79
C GLY A 192 3.49 1.61 17.40
N ASP A 193 4.46 2.18 16.69
CA ASP A 193 5.89 2.15 17.04
C ASP A 193 6.53 0.75 17.14
N HIS A 194 5.93 -0.25 16.50
CA HIS A 194 6.51 -1.60 16.35
C HIS A 194 6.70 -1.97 14.88
N TRP A 195 7.79 -2.65 14.58
CA TRP A 195 8.05 -3.17 13.24
C TRP A 195 7.34 -4.51 13.02
N TYR A 196 6.58 -4.57 11.93
CA TYR A 196 5.93 -5.78 11.46
C TYR A 196 6.42 -6.14 10.07
N ARG A 197 6.71 -7.41 9.83
CA ARG A 197 6.97 -7.95 8.51
C ARG A 197 5.71 -8.59 7.95
N MET A 198 5.21 -8.12 6.82
CA MET A 198 4.15 -8.79 6.07
C MET A 198 4.76 -9.67 4.97
N TYR A 199 4.31 -10.91 4.87
CA TYR A 199 4.63 -11.84 3.79
C TYR A 199 3.37 -12.20 3.00
N LEU A 200 3.49 -12.16 1.68
CA LEU A 200 2.54 -12.77 0.75
C LEU A 200 3.20 -13.94 0.04
N GLY A 201 2.57 -15.11 0.10
CA GLY A 201 2.94 -16.29 -0.67
C GLY A 201 1.92 -16.57 -1.76
N CYS A 202 2.35 -16.84 -2.98
CA CYS A 202 1.47 -17.23 -4.09
C CYS A 202 1.99 -18.51 -4.74
N TYR A 203 1.16 -19.56 -4.73
CA TYR A 203 1.55 -20.91 -5.14
C TYR A 203 0.36 -21.70 -5.70
N THR A 204 0.64 -22.74 -6.47
CA THR A 204 -0.37 -23.68 -6.94
C THR A 204 -0.67 -24.71 -5.85
N ASP A 205 -1.93 -24.87 -5.49
CA ASP A 205 -2.40 -25.95 -4.65
C ASP A 205 -2.27 -27.29 -5.40
N PRO A 206 -1.54 -28.28 -4.86
CA PRO A 206 -1.37 -29.57 -5.53
C PRO A 206 -2.67 -30.39 -5.62
N VAL A 207 -3.69 -30.08 -4.82
CA VAL A 207 -4.96 -30.83 -4.81
C VAL A 207 -5.92 -30.31 -5.88
N SER A 208 -6.23 -29.01 -5.87
CA SER A 208 -7.16 -28.39 -6.81
C SER A 208 -6.50 -27.93 -8.12
N GLY A 209 -5.19 -27.72 -8.13
CA GLY A 209 -4.49 -27.03 -9.22
C GLY A 209 -4.74 -25.52 -9.27
N HIS A 210 -5.54 -24.97 -8.36
CA HIS A 210 -5.79 -23.54 -8.28
C HIS A 210 -4.60 -22.80 -7.67
N THR A 211 -4.53 -21.50 -7.95
CA THR A 211 -3.56 -20.59 -7.35
C THR A 211 -4.09 -20.11 -6.01
N LEU A 212 -3.34 -20.39 -4.95
CA LEU A 212 -3.59 -19.85 -3.62
C LEU A 212 -2.73 -18.61 -3.38
N VAL A 213 -3.26 -17.71 -2.55
CA VAL A 213 -2.50 -16.59 -1.99
C VAL A 213 -2.69 -16.58 -0.48
N GLU A 214 -1.59 -16.50 0.25
CA GLU A 214 -1.62 -16.45 1.71
C GLU A 214 -0.93 -15.21 2.26
N GLN A 215 -1.46 -14.71 3.38
CA GLN A 215 -0.91 -13.59 4.13
C GLN A 215 -0.38 -14.08 5.47
N TRP A 216 0.83 -13.63 5.81
CA TRP A 216 1.41 -13.79 7.12
C TRP A 216 1.91 -12.46 7.64
N ALA A 217 2.01 -12.35 8.96
CA ALA A 217 2.65 -11.23 9.62
C ALA A 217 3.56 -11.72 10.74
N LYS A 218 4.68 -11.05 10.94
CA LYS A 218 5.60 -11.26 12.06
C LYS A 218 5.80 -9.94 12.77
N ASP A 219 5.59 -9.94 14.07
CA ASP A 219 6.12 -8.90 14.94
C ASP A 219 7.64 -9.13 15.04
N ILE A 220 8.45 -8.18 14.58
CA ILE A 220 9.89 -8.40 14.44
C ILE A 220 10.55 -8.62 15.80
N ASP A 221 10.10 -7.90 16.83
CA ASP A 221 10.66 -8.00 18.18
C ASP A 221 10.24 -9.30 18.86
N ALA A 222 8.98 -9.72 18.69
CA ALA A 222 8.49 -10.97 19.25
C ALA A 222 9.02 -12.21 18.52
N GLY A 223 9.41 -12.07 17.25
CA GLY A 223 10.08 -13.12 16.48
C GLY A 223 9.16 -14.19 15.87
N GLU A 224 7.86 -14.18 16.16
CA GLU A 224 6.92 -15.23 15.75
C GLU A 224 6.09 -14.85 14.52
N TRP A 225 6.03 -15.76 13.54
CA TRP A 225 5.14 -15.65 12.39
C TRP A 225 3.72 -16.11 12.72
N LYS A 226 2.73 -15.30 12.32
CA LYS A 226 1.31 -15.61 12.39
C LYS A 226 0.71 -15.66 10.99
N LYS A 227 0.10 -16.79 10.62
CA LYS A 227 -0.73 -16.88 9.41
C LYS A 227 -2.00 -16.08 9.64
N LEU A 228 -2.33 -15.18 8.72
CA LEU A 228 -3.50 -14.32 8.82
C LEU A 228 -4.65 -14.87 7.98
N CYS A 229 -4.40 -15.18 6.71
CA CYS A 229 -5.41 -15.78 5.83
C CYS A 229 -4.80 -16.55 4.65
N VAL A 230 -5.61 -17.40 4.03
CA VAL A 230 -5.33 -18.06 2.74
C VAL A 230 -6.56 -17.93 1.87
N PHE A 231 -6.39 -17.47 0.63
CA PHE A 231 -7.43 -17.42 -0.40
C PHE A 231 -7.13 -18.40 -1.52
N ASP A 232 -8.13 -19.18 -1.90
CA ASP A 232 -8.22 -19.81 -3.21
C ASP A 232 -8.75 -18.80 -4.23
N THR A 233 -7.92 -18.43 -5.19
CA THR A 233 -8.30 -17.51 -6.25
C THR A 233 -9.20 -18.15 -7.31
N GLY A 234 -9.26 -19.48 -7.37
CA GLY A 234 -9.91 -20.27 -8.41
C GLY A 234 -9.28 -20.13 -9.80
N LEU A 235 -8.09 -19.52 -9.89
CA LEU A 235 -7.36 -19.35 -11.14
C LEU A 235 -6.28 -20.42 -11.29
N TYR A 236 -6.12 -20.97 -12.49
CA TYR A 236 -5.04 -21.90 -12.82
C TYR A 236 -3.83 -21.15 -13.37
N ASN A 237 -2.63 -21.68 -13.11
CA ASN A 237 -1.36 -21.15 -13.64
C ASN A 237 -1.20 -19.63 -13.45
N SER A 238 -1.69 -19.09 -12.33
CA SER A 238 -1.69 -17.67 -12.04
C SER A 238 -0.56 -17.30 -11.07
N CYS A 239 -0.31 -16.01 -10.95
CA CYS A 239 0.70 -15.44 -10.06
C CYS A 239 0.34 -13.99 -9.69
N ILE A 240 1.05 -13.42 -8.72
CA ILE A 240 0.97 -12.00 -8.40
C ILE A 240 1.59 -11.20 -9.56
N LYS A 241 0.93 -10.12 -10.00
CA LYS A 241 1.37 -9.25 -11.09
C LYS A 241 1.13 -7.77 -10.72
N GLY A 242 1.92 -6.86 -11.29
CA GLY A 242 1.66 -5.41 -11.24
C GLY A 242 2.73 -4.64 -10.49
N GLY A 243 2.38 -3.42 -10.08
CA GLY A 243 3.29 -2.45 -9.45
C GLY A 243 3.62 -2.73 -7.98
N LEU A 244 2.86 -3.63 -7.33
CA LEU A 244 3.04 -3.97 -5.91
C LEU A 244 3.02 -2.72 -5.02
N SER A 245 2.15 -1.76 -5.34
CA SER A 245 2.11 -0.45 -4.69
C SER A 245 1.64 -0.54 -3.24
N GLN A 246 2.09 0.40 -2.41
CA GLN A 246 1.61 0.66 -1.07
C GLN A 246 0.83 1.98 -1.04
N PHE A 247 -0.09 2.12 -0.09
CA PHE A 247 -0.62 3.42 0.27
C PHE A 247 -1.08 3.47 1.73
N MET A 248 -1.04 4.68 2.29
CA MET A 248 -1.69 5.03 3.54
C MET A 248 -2.91 5.89 3.24
N GLU A 249 -4.08 5.42 3.66
CA GLU A 249 -5.38 6.05 3.41
C GLU A 249 -6.04 6.48 4.72
N ASP A 250 -6.57 7.70 4.72
CA ASP A 250 -7.63 8.13 5.62
C ASP A 250 -8.98 7.84 4.98
N TYR A 251 -9.77 6.95 5.61
CA TYR A 251 -11.13 6.60 5.17
C TYR A 251 -12.21 7.10 6.15
N ASP A 252 -11.85 7.88 7.17
CA ASP A 252 -12.80 8.45 8.15
C ASP A 252 -12.55 9.94 8.39
N CYS A 253 -13.38 10.76 7.75
CA CYS A 253 -13.39 12.22 7.93
C CYS A 253 -13.52 12.65 9.40
N GLY A 254 -14.12 11.84 10.28
CA GLY A 254 -14.20 12.16 11.72
C GLY A 254 -12.85 12.15 12.44
N THR A 255 -11.82 11.58 11.81
CA THR A 255 -10.45 11.46 12.35
C THR A 255 -9.42 12.20 11.52
N CYS A 256 -9.84 12.88 10.44
CA CYS A 256 -8.96 13.54 9.47
C CYS A 256 -7.90 14.46 10.09
N CYS A 257 -8.23 15.16 11.17
CA CYS A 257 -7.35 16.09 11.87
C CYS A 257 -6.30 15.40 12.76
N GLN A 258 -6.30 14.07 12.86
CA GLN A 258 -5.27 13.30 13.56
C GLN A 258 -4.15 12.95 12.58
N PRO A 259 -2.87 13.12 12.95
CA PRO A 259 -1.76 12.73 12.10
C PRO A 259 -1.80 11.22 11.82
N ARG A 260 -1.39 10.82 10.63
CA ARG A 260 -1.20 9.42 10.22
C ARG A 260 0.16 9.28 9.59
N SER A 261 0.91 8.26 9.99
CA SER A 261 2.26 8.02 9.46
C SER A 261 2.44 6.61 8.94
N PHE A 262 3.43 6.42 8.09
CA PHE A 262 3.99 5.11 7.77
C PHE A 262 5.51 5.18 7.70
N GLU A 263 6.13 4.03 7.90
CA GLU A 263 7.51 3.75 7.53
C GLU A 263 7.57 2.37 6.85
N TYR A 264 8.32 2.29 5.74
CA TYR A 264 8.49 1.05 4.97
C TYR A 264 9.97 0.74 4.75
N LYS A 265 10.36 -0.53 4.93
CA LYS A 265 11.70 -1.03 4.56
C LYS A 265 11.67 -2.49 4.15
N ASN A 266 12.82 -3.03 3.76
CA ASN A 266 12.99 -4.45 3.44
C ASN A 266 11.92 -4.98 2.47
N ILE A 267 11.70 -4.25 1.39
CA ILE A 267 10.77 -4.66 0.35
C ILE A 267 11.47 -5.69 -0.52
N TYR A 268 10.96 -6.91 -0.57
CA TYR A 268 11.48 -7.98 -1.42
C TYR A 268 10.38 -8.61 -2.27
N VAL A 269 10.78 -9.09 -3.44
CA VAL A 269 9.93 -9.89 -4.31
C VAL A 269 10.61 -11.20 -4.67
N ARG A 270 9.82 -12.25 -4.85
CA ARG A 270 10.26 -13.52 -5.43
C ARG A 270 9.56 -13.71 -6.76
N GLU A 271 10.34 -13.76 -7.84
CA GLU A 271 9.81 -13.90 -9.20
C GLU A 271 9.33 -15.32 -9.48
N VAL A 272 8.42 -15.46 -10.44
CA VAL A 272 8.02 -16.79 -10.95
C VAL A 272 9.24 -17.53 -11.50
N GLY A 273 9.44 -18.78 -11.07
CA GLY A 273 10.57 -19.61 -11.46
C GLY A 273 11.88 -19.33 -10.71
N SER A 274 11.91 -18.36 -9.80
CA SER A 274 13.07 -18.07 -8.95
C SER A 274 12.89 -18.61 -7.54
N ALA A 275 13.94 -19.20 -6.97
CA ALA A 275 14.02 -19.52 -5.55
C ALA A 275 14.52 -18.32 -4.72
N SER A 276 15.18 -17.36 -5.35
CA SER A 276 15.82 -16.22 -4.68
C SER A 276 14.87 -15.04 -4.53
N TRP A 277 14.92 -14.42 -3.34
CA TRP A 277 14.35 -13.11 -3.07
C TRP A 277 15.24 -12.01 -3.61
N LYS A 278 14.63 -11.02 -4.26
CA LYS A 278 15.31 -9.86 -4.81
C LYS A 278 14.80 -8.60 -4.11
N PRO A 279 15.70 -7.74 -3.61
CA PRO A 279 15.30 -6.51 -2.97
C PRO A 279 14.80 -5.49 -4.00
N VAL A 280 13.77 -4.75 -3.62
CA VAL A 280 13.40 -3.51 -4.28
C VAL A 280 14.24 -2.40 -3.66
N THR A 281 15.04 -1.71 -4.49
CA THR A 281 16.01 -0.72 -4.01
C THR A 281 15.61 0.72 -4.30
N ARG A 282 14.42 0.94 -4.87
CA ARG A 282 13.90 2.27 -5.18
C ARG A 282 12.38 2.27 -5.19
N SER A 283 11.77 3.33 -4.68
CA SER A 283 10.32 3.57 -4.75
C SER A 283 10.02 5.02 -5.10
N CYS A 284 8.90 5.26 -5.77
CA CYS A 284 8.32 6.58 -5.98
C CYS A 284 7.28 6.85 -4.90
N LEU A 285 7.47 7.88 -4.08
CA LEU A 285 6.43 8.36 -3.18
C LEU A 285 5.62 9.45 -3.86
N SER A 286 4.30 9.46 -3.66
CA SER A 286 3.42 10.49 -4.21
C SER A 286 2.19 10.73 -3.33
N VAL A 287 1.44 11.78 -3.64
CA VAL A 287 0.20 12.15 -2.93
C VAL A 287 -0.97 12.24 -3.90
N ASP A 288 -2.17 11.92 -3.43
CA ASP A 288 -3.40 12.12 -4.20
C ASP A 288 -3.75 13.60 -4.35
N THR A 289 -3.95 14.03 -5.60
CA THR A 289 -4.39 15.41 -5.90
C THR A 289 -5.61 15.45 -6.81
N TRP A 290 -6.07 14.27 -7.25
CA TRP A 290 -7.20 14.08 -8.16
C TRP A 290 -8.52 13.78 -7.43
N TYR A 291 -8.47 13.59 -6.11
CA TYR A 291 -9.66 13.43 -5.29
C TYR A 291 -10.11 14.78 -4.73
N GLY A 292 -11.35 15.18 -5.08
CA GLY A 292 -11.96 16.41 -4.54
C GLY A 292 -12.41 16.32 -3.08
N ASN A 293 -12.09 15.23 -2.39
CA ASN A 293 -12.46 14.97 -0.99
C ASN A 293 -11.24 14.92 -0.04
N LYS A 294 -10.12 15.52 -0.44
CA LYS A 294 -8.87 15.58 0.32
C LYS A 294 -8.54 17.02 0.68
N LYS A 295 -7.87 17.20 1.82
CA LYS A 295 -7.32 18.49 2.28
C LYS A 295 -6.17 18.23 3.22
N GLY A 296 -5.24 19.17 3.30
CA GLY A 296 -4.39 19.39 4.47
C GLY A 296 -2.91 19.34 4.14
N SER A 297 -2.10 18.95 5.11
CA SER A 297 -0.64 18.94 4.99
C SER A 297 -0.09 17.52 5.01
N PHE A 298 0.99 17.32 4.27
CA PHE A 298 1.71 16.06 4.21
C PHE A 298 3.21 16.31 4.04
N SER A 299 3.98 15.29 4.37
CA SER A 299 5.43 15.22 4.12
C SER A 299 5.81 13.77 3.93
N TYR A 300 6.70 13.49 2.98
CA TYR A 300 7.22 12.15 2.75
C TYR A 300 8.69 12.23 2.35
N GLY A 301 9.40 11.13 2.53
CA GLY A 301 10.82 11.07 2.23
C GLY A 301 11.39 9.67 2.36
N GLY A 302 12.72 9.61 2.26
CA GLY A 302 13.47 8.39 2.44
C GLY A 302 14.78 8.66 3.15
N THR A 303 15.18 7.70 3.95
CA THR A 303 16.56 7.51 4.42
C THR A 303 17.23 6.45 3.54
N VAL A 304 18.49 6.11 3.82
CA VAL A 304 19.15 5.01 3.10
C VAL A 304 18.48 3.65 3.34
N ALA A 305 17.82 3.43 4.47
CA ALA A 305 17.25 2.12 4.83
C ALA A 305 15.72 2.03 4.71
N ARG A 306 15.01 3.17 4.77
CA ARG A 306 13.54 3.18 4.85
C ARG A 306 12.91 4.41 4.20
N LEU A 307 11.70 4.21 3.70
CA LEU A 307 10.77 5.24 3.26
C LEU A 307 9.90 5.67 4.45
N TYR A 308 9.43 6.91 4.44
CA TYR A 308 8.49 7.40 5.44
C TYR A 308 7.51 8.40 4.85
N GLY A 309 6.37 8.56 5.51
CA GLY A 309 5.44 9.63 5.21
C GLY A 309 4.48 9.90 6.35
N ILE A 310 3.95 11.13 6.37
CA ILE A 310 3.00 11.61 7.35
C ILE A 310 2.00 12.57 6.70
N THR A 311 0.74 12.45 7.06
CA THR A 311 -0.36 13.28 6.56
C THR A 311 -1.27 13.73 7.70
N ILE A 312 -1.88 14.90 7.57
CA ILE A 312 -2.88 15.44 8.49
C ILE A 312 -3.88 16.27 7.70
N GLY A 313 -5.17 16.03 7.92
CA GLY A 313 -6.26 16.75 7.27
C GLY A 313 -6.52 18.11 7.89
N LYS A 314 -5.49 18.93 8.11
CA LYS A 314 -5.63 20.20 8.84
C LYS A 314 -4.76 21.32 8.26
N GLY A 315 -5.24 22.55 8.42
CA GLY A 315 -4.58 23.77 7.94
C GLY A 315 -4.90 24.03 6.47
N ALA A 316 -4.16 24.96 5.87
CA ALA A 316 -4.24 25.19 4.43
C ALA A 316 -3.88 23.90 3.67
N ASP A 317 -4.51 23.73 2.51
CA ASP A 317 -4.22 22.60 1.66
C ASP A 317 -2.85 22.75 0.99
N LYS A 318 -1.97 21.75 1.12
CA LYS A 318 -0.62 21.79 0.57
C LYS A 318 -0.57 21.39 -0.91
N ALA A 319 -1.64 20.77 -1.42
CA ALA A 319 -1.72 20.33 -2.82
C ALA A 319 -2.77 21.12 -3.61
N GLY A 320 -2.41 21.51 -4.84
CA GLY A 320 -3.38 21.95 -5.83
C GLY A 320 -4.12 20.77 -6.48
N ALA A 321 -5.35 21.01 -6.93
CA ALA A 321 -6.11 20.02 -7.69
C ALA A 321 -5.36 19.56 -8.96
N ASN A 322 -5.20 18.24 -9.12
CA ASN A 322 -4.45 17.58 -10.19
C ASN A 322 -2.94 17.94 -10.25
N GLU A 323 -2.38 18.52 -9.20
CA GLU A 323 -0.94 18.76 -9.11
C GLU A 323 -0.17 17.42 -9.07
N THR A 324 0.95 17.33 -9.79
CA THR A 324 1.81 16.15 -9.70
C THR A 324 2.84 16.33 -8.60
N ILE A 325 2.64 15.65 -7.47
CA ILE A 325 3.54 15.71 -6.31
C ILE A 325 4.13 14.32 -6.08
N LYS A 326 5.40 14.13 -6.45
CA LYS A 326 6.10 12.85 -6.30
C LYS A 326 7.62 13.00 -6.17
N GLY A 327 8.26 12.01 -5.55
CA GLY A 327 9.72 11.92 -5.41
C GLY A 327 10.21 10.47 -5.46
N TYR A 328 11.42 10.24 -5.97
CA TYR A 328 12.05 8.91 -6.00
C TYR A 328 13.09 8.79 -4.90
N PHE A 329 13.05 7.68 -4.18
CA PHE A 329 13.92 7.42 -3.05
C PHE A 329 14.58 6.06 -3.20
N ASP A 330 15.90 6.04 -3.12
CA ASP A 330 16.68 4.80 -3.06
C ASP A 330 16.69 4.26 -1.64
N ILE A 331 16.55 2.95 -1.50
CA ILE A 331 16.61 2.23 -0.24
C ILE A 331 17.53 1.00 -0.36
N ILE A 332 18.23 0.70 0.72
CA ILE A 332 19.08 -0.47 0.88
C ILE A 332 18.45 -1.30 2.01
N PRO A 333 18.07 -2.55 1.75
CA PRO A 333 17.59 -3.43 2.82
C PRO A 333 18.62 -3.57 3.94
N ASP A 334 18.16 -3.44 5.19
CA ASP A 334 18.98 -3.58 6.39
C ASP A 334 18.90 -5.00 6.99
N ALA A 335 17.95 -5.82 6.53
CA ALA A 335 17.78 -7.20 6.93
C ALA A 335 17.51 -8.11 5.71
N PRO A 336 17.95 -9.38 5.74
CA PRO A 336 17.64 -10.32 4.66
C PRO A 336 16.13 -10.61 4.59
N ALA A 337 15.70 -11.10 3.42
CA ALA A 337 14.38 -11.68 3.27
C ALA A 337 14.24 -12.89 4.19
N GLU A 338 13.30 -12.81 5.14
CA GLU A 338 12.92 -13.89 6.04
C GLU A 338 11.48 -14.29 5.73
N THR A 339 11.22 -15.59 5.67
CA THR A 339 9.90 -16.15 5.38
C THR A 339 9.40 -17.02 6.52
N PRO A 340 8.09 -17.33 6.59
CA PRO A 340 7.54 -18.27 7.58
C PRO A 340 8.01 -19.73 7.48
N PHE A 341 8.92 -20.05 6.54
CA PHE A 341 9.32 -21.41 6.16
C PHE A 341 10.84 -21.56 6.13
#